data_AF-A0A3Q0DQT5-F1
#
_entry.id   AF-A0A3Q0DQT5-F1
#
_cell.length_a   1.000
_cell.length_b   1.000
_cell.length_c   1.000
_cell.angle_alpha   90.00
_cell.angle_beta   90.00
_cell.angle_gamma   90.00
#
_symmetry.space_group_name_H-M   'P 1'
#
loop_
_entity.id
_entity.type
_entity.pdbx_description
1 polymer ?
#
loop_
_entity_poly.entity_id
_entity_poly.type
_entity_poly.pdbx_seq_one_letter_code
_entity_poly.pdbx_strand_id
1 'polypeptide(L)'
;MALEKIAFLPFGYLVDQWRWGVFSGRTPPSRYNFDWWYLRTKYQGICPPVLRNETHFDAGAKFHVPSVTPYIRYFVSFVLQFQFHQALCREAGHTGPLHQCDIYQSKQAGAKLR
;
A
#
# COMPACT_ATOMS: atom_id res chain seq x y z
N MET A 1 -6.23 11.87 7.63
CA MET A 1 -5.31 10.74 7.92
C MET A 1 -5.86 9.37 7.54
N ALA A 2 -6.96 8.89 8.13
CA ALA A 2 -7.39 7.50 7.91
C ALA A 2 -7.79 7.16 6.47
N LEU A 3 -8.55 8.05 5.80
CA LEU A 3 -8.94 7.89 4.38
C LEU A 3 -7.74 7.80 3.42
N GLU A 4 -6.57 8.27 3.84
CA GLU A 4 -5.35 8.18 3.04
C GLU A 4 -4.50 6.99 3.48
N LYS A 5 -4.24 6.84 4.78
CA LYS A 5 -3.30 5.84 5.30
C LYS A 5 -3.92 4.45 5.45
N ILE A 6 -5.11 4.36 6.05
CA ILE A 6 -5.77 3.08 6.33
C ILE A 6 -6.46 2.53 5.09
N ALA A 7 -7.18 3.37 4.34
CA ALA A 7 -7.85 2.94 3.11
C ALA A 7 -6.87 2.39 2.06
N PHE A 8 -5.61 2.85 2.08
CA PHE A 8 -4.58 2.38 1.16
C PHE A 8 -4.04 0.98 1.50
N LEU A 9 -3.98 0.58 2.77
CA LEU A 9 -3.37 -0.69 3.20
C LEU A 9 -3.83 -1.92 2.40
N PRO A 10 -5.14 -2.18 2.23
CA PRO A 10 -5.59 -3.32 1.45
C PRO A 10 -5.13 -3.25 -0.01
N PHE A 11 -5.13 -2.06 -0.61
CA PHE A 11 -4.65 -1.87 -1.98
C PHE A 11 -3.14 -2.06 -2.11
N GLY A 12 -2.36 -1.47 -1.19
CA GLY A 12 -0.91 -1.64 -1.11
C GLY A 12 -0.49 -3.10 -1.02
N TYR A 13 -1.29 -3.94 -0.37
CA TYR A 13 -0.99 -5.36 -0.18
C TYR A 13 -1.41 -6.22 -1.37
N LEU A 14 -2.58 -5.97 -1.96
CA LEU A 14 -3.16 -6.88 -2.95
C LEU A 14 -2.48 -6.83 -4.33
N VAL A 15 -1.89 -5.68 -4.71
CA VAL A 15 -1.33 -5.51 -6.07
C VAL A 15 -0.17 -6.48 -6.31
N ASP A 16 0.73 -6.63 -5.34
CA ASP A 16 1.82 -7.59 -5.48
C ASP A 16 1.39 -9.03 -5.20
N GLN A 17 0.34 -9.28 -4.41
CA GLN A 17 -0.26 -10.62 -4.36
C GLN A 17 -0.76 -11.08 -5.73
N TRP A 18 -1.45 -10.19 -6.46
CA TRP A 18 -1.87 -10.47 -7.84
C TRP A 18 -0.66 -10.72 -8.73
N ARG A 19 0.35 -9.84 -8.70
CA ARG A 19 1.53 -9.93 -9.57
C ARG A 19 2.40 -11.15 -9.27
N TRP A 20 2.58 -11.51 -7.99
CA TRP A 20 3.22 -12.77 -7.60
C TRP A 20 2.41 -13.98 -8.03
N GLY A 21 1.08 -13.91 -8.02
CA GLY A 21 0.18 -14.91 -8.61
C GLY A 21 0.47 -15.12 -10.09
N VAL A 22 0.59 -14.03 -10.86
CA VAL A 22 0.94 -14.05 -12.28
C VAL A 22 2.32 -14.67 -12.50
N PHE A 23 3.35 -14.18 -11.82
CA PHE A 23 4.72 -14.68 -11.99
C PHE A 23 4.91 -16.13 -11.56
N SER A 24 4.14 -16.61 -10.58
CA SER A 24 4.16 -18.02 -10.17
C SER A 24 3.32 -18.94 -11.06
N GLY A 25 2.59 -18.40 -12.05
CA GLY A 25 1.68 -19.16 -12.90
C GLY A 25 0.34 -19.54 -12.25
N ARG A 26 0.12 -19.19 -10.97
CA ARG A 26 -1.17 -19.40 -10.28
C ARG A 26 -2.30 -18.56 -10.88
N THR A 27 -1.96 -17.40 -11.44
CA THR A 27 -2.87 -16.52 -12.18
C THR A 27 -2.48 -16.53 -13.65
N PRO A 28 -3.00 -17.48 -14.46
CA PRO A 28 -2.73 -17.52 -15.90
C PRO A 28 -3.40 -16.34 -16.63
N PRO A 29 -3.00 -16.02 -17.87
CA PRO A 29 -3.59 -14.93 -18.67
C PRO A 29 -5.13 -14.97 -18.75
N SER A 30 -5.72 -16.16 -18.81
CA SER A 30 -7.18 -16.38 -18.83
C SER A 30 -7.88 -16.07 -17.51
N ARG A 31 -7.16 -15.60 -16.48
CA ARG A 31 -7.69 -15.25 -15.16
C ARG A 31 -7.12 -13.93 -14.64
N TYR A 32 -6.43 -13.16 -15.48
CA TYR A 32 -5.81 -11.90 -15.06
C TYR A 32 -6.84 -10.97 -14.43
N ASN A 33 -8.01 -10.83 -15.04
CA ASN A 33 -9.01 -9.90 -14.55
C ASN A 33 -9.86 -10.50 -13.43
N PHE A 34 -10.20 -11.79 -13.54
CA PHE A 34 -10.88 -12.53 -12.48
C PHE A 34 -10.11 -12.49 -11.15
N ASP A 35 -8.83 -12.85 -11.13
CA ASP A 35 -8.04 -12.87 -9.90
C ASP A 35 -7.77 -11.45 -9.39
N TRP A 36 -7.67 -10.45 -10.29
CA TRP A 36 -7.58 -9.04 -9.91
C TRP A 36 -8.83 -8.61 -9.14
N TRP A 37 -10.03 -8.84 -9.67
CA TRP A 37 -11.27 -8.47 -9.00
C TRP A 37 -11.54 -9.31 -7.75
N TYR A 38 -11.19 -10.60 -7.73
CA TYR A 38 -11.20 -11.41 -6.51
C TYR A 38 -10.43 -10.73 -5.38
N LEU A 39 -9.19 -10.29 -5.65
CA LEU A 39 -8.35 -9.63 -4.66
C LEU A 39 -8.87 -8.23 -4.28
N ARG A 40 -9.35 -7.45 -5.26
CA ARG A 40 -9.94 -6.12 -5.03
C ARG A 40 -11.15 -6.21 -4.09
N THR A 41 -12.04 -7.17 -4.31
CA THR A 41 -13.20 -7.41 -3.46
C THR A 41 -12.80 -7.99 -2.10
N LYS A 42 -11.93 -9.00 -2.07
CA LYS A 42 -11.46 -9.63 -0.82
C LYS A 42 -10.83 -8.64 0.15
N TYR A 43 -9.95 -7.77 -0.34
CA TYR A 43 -9.16 -6.91 0.53
C TYR A 43 -9.77 -5.51 0.73
N GLN A 44 -10.39 -4.92 -0.29
CA GLN A 44 -10.97 -3.57 -0.17
C GLN A 44 -12.50 -3.55 -0.03
N GLY A 45 -13.18 -4.68 -0.26
CA GLY A 45 -14.64 -4.72 -0.19
C GLY A 45 -15.35 -3.98 -1.34
N ILE A 46 -14.70 -3.80 -2.49
CA ILE A 46 -15.27 -3.08 -3.64
C ILE A 46 -15.57 -4.03 -4.81
N CYS A 47 -16.47 -3.61 -5.69
CA CYS A 47 -16.84 -4.31 -6.92
C CYS A 47 -16.62 -3.42 -8.16
N PRO A 48 -16.49 -4.00 -9.36
CA PRO A 48 -16.55 -3.20 -10.58
C PRO A 48 -17.97 -2.65 -10.77
N PRO A 49 -18.13 -1.38 -11.21
CA PRO A 49 -19.45 -0.78 -11.42
C PRO A 49 -20.15 -1.30 -12.69
N VAL A 50 -19.42 -1.98 -13.58
CA VAL A 50 -19.92 -2.60 -14.80
C VAL A 50 -19.35 -4.00 -14.94
N LEU A 51 -20.01 -4.86 -15.71
CA LEU A 51 -19.52 -6.21 -15.95
C LEU A 51 -18.12 -6.16 -16.60
N ARG A 52 -17.21 -6.96 -16.05
CA ARG A 52 -15.85 -7.17 -16.57
C ARG A 52 -15.70 -8.63 -16.97
N ASN A 53 -14.83 -8.87 -17.95
CA ASN A 53 -14.47 -10.21 -18.43
C ASN A 53 -12.96 -10.24 -18.70
N GLU A 54 -12.45 -11.36 -19.23
CA GLU A 54 -11.02 -11.56 -19.50
C GLU A 54 -10.50 -10.88 -20.77
N THR A 55 -11.35 -10.21 -21.57
CA THR A 55 -10.85 -9.30 -22.62
C THR A 55 -10.37 -7.98 -22.03
N HIS A 56 -10.69 -7.71 -20.77
CA HIS A 56 -10.23 -6.54 -20.03
C HIS A 56 -8.99 -6.87 -19.20
N PHE A 57 -8.14 -5.87 -18.98
CA PHE A 57 -6.96 -5.98 -18.15
C PHE A 57 -6.88 -4.82 -17.14
N ASP A 58 -7.75 -4.85 -16.12
CA ASP A 58 -7.94 -3.71 -15.21
C ASP A 58 -6.72 -3.44 -14.32
N ALA A 59 -5.94 -4.48 -13.99
CA ALA A 59 -4.65 -4.31 -13.33
C ALA A 59 -3.69 -3.45 -14.16
N GLY A 60 -3.73 -3.57 -15.49
CA GLY A 60 -2.92 -2.78 -16.42
C GLY A 60 -3.22 -1.28 -16.41
N ALA A 61 -4.40 -0.87 -15.93
CA ALA A 61 -4.77 0.54 -15.79
C ALA A 61 -4.13 1.23 -14.57
N LYS A 62 -3.37 0.50 -13.74
CA LYS A 62 -2.59 1.07 -12.63
C LYS A 62 -1.13 1.20 -13.03
N PHE A 63 -0.63 2.45 -13.19
CA PHE A 63 0.75 2.80 -13.61
C PHE A 63 1.86 1.79 -13.28
N HIS A 64 1.95 1.36 -12.02
CA HIS A 64 3.00 0.46 -11.52
C HIS A 64 3.02 -0.93 -12.15
N VAL A 65 1.90 -1.39 -12.71
CA VAL A 65 1.79 -2.67 -13.42
C VAL A 65 2.49 -2.58 -14.79
N PRO A 66 2.10 -1.70 -15.73
CA PRO A 66 2.78 -1.57 -17.02
C PRO A 66 4.20 -0.99 -16.90
N SER A 67 4.51 -0.18 -15.87
CA SER A 67 5.88 0.32 -15.63
C SER A 67 6.76 -0.64 -14.83
N VAL A 68 6.28 -1.85 -14.54
CA VAL A 68 7.03 -2.92 -13.84
C VAL A 68 7.63 -2.44 -12.51
N THR A 69 6.94 -1.54 -11.80
CA THR A 69 7.40 -1.02 -10.51
C THR A 69 6.83 -1.86 -9.35
N PRO A 70 7.67 -2.46 -8.48
CA PRO A 70 7.24 -3.19 -7.27
C PRO A 70 6.29 -2.36 -6.38
N TYR A 71 5.21 -2.97 -5.87
CA TYR A 71 4.14 -2.26 -5.15
C TYR A 71 4.19 -2.47 -3.64
N ILE A 72 4.70 -3.61 -3.18
CA ILE A 72 4.75 -4.00 -1.75
C ILE A 72 5.52 -2.97 -0.90
N ARG A 73 6.44 -2.22 -1.52
CA ARG A 73 7.15 -1.10 -0.90
C ARG A 73 6.21 -0.07 -0.27
N TYR A 74 5.02 0.15 -0.85
CA TYR A 74 4.04 1.08 -0.32
C TYR A 74 3.33 0.54 0.91
N PHE A 75 2.99 -0.75 0.93
CA PHE A 75 2.40 -1.38 2.12
C PHE A 75 3.37 -1.32 3.30
N VAL A 76 4.64 -1.70 3.06
CA VAL A 76 5.70 -1.64 4.08
C VAL A 76 5.91 -0.21 4.55
N SER A 77 6.00 0.77 3.65
CA SER A 77 6.22 2.17 4.04
C SER A 77 5.04 2.78 4.80
N PHE A 78 3.81 2.32 4.57
CA PHE A 78 2.63 2.78 5.31
C PHE A 78 2.57 2.25 6.74
N VAL A 79 3.28 1.17 7.06
CA VAL A 79 3.50 0.72 8.44
C VAL A 79 4.75 1.38 9.03
N LEU A 80 5.86 1.34 8.29
CA LEU A 80 7.18 1.79 8.73
C LEU A 80 7.19 3.28 9.08
N GLN A 81 6.45 4.12 8.34
CA GLN A 81 6.40 5.56 8.63
C GLN A 81 5.87 5.84 10.04
N PHE A 82 4.97 5.03 10.59
CA PHE A 82 4.47 5.22 11.96
C PHE A 82 5.48 4.72 13.00
N GLN A 83 6.24 3.67 12.69
CA GLN A 83 7.35 3.24 13.55
C GLN A 83 8.43 4.32 13.64
N PHE A 84 8.79 4.94 12.52
CA PHE A 84 9.71 6.06 12.48
C PHE A 84 9.14 7.28 13.22
N HIS A 85 7.91 7.67 12.92
CA HIS A 85 7.26 8.81 13.58
C HIS A 85 7.23 8.62 15.10
N GLN A 86 6.82 7.45 15.59
CA GLN A 86 6.83 7.13 17.02
C GLN A 86 8.22 7.23 17.65
N ALA A 87 9.24 6.65 17.01
CA ALA A 87 10.61 6.67 17.51
C ALA A 87 11.20 8.09 17.55
N LEU A 88 10.96 8.89 16.51
CA LEU A 88 11.45 10.25 16.39
C LEU A 88 10.72 11.21 17.34
N CYS A 89 9.40 11.04 17.53
CA CYS A 89 8.63 11.81 18.52
C CYS A 89 9.10 11.57 19.95
N ARG A 90 9.43 10.31 20.28
CA ARG A 90 10.04 9.97 21.57
C ARG A 90 11.40 10.64 21.71
N GLU A 91 12.22 10.62 20.67
CA GLU A 91 13.53 11.29 20.67
C GLU A 91 13.42 12.82 20.76
N ALA A 92 12.35 13.40 20.22
CA ALA A 92 12.06 14.83 20.33
C ALA A 92 11.48 15.24 21.70
N GLY A 93 11.28 14.30 22.63
CA GLY A 93 10.73 14.57 23.95
C GLY A 93 9.21 14.83 23.98
N HIS A 94 8.48 14.46 22.92
CA HIS A 94 7.01 14.61 22.88
C HIS A 94 6.32 13.66 23.87
N THR A 95 5.42 14.19 24.70
CA THR A 95 4.67 13.42 25.72
C THR A 95 3.17 13.30 25.45
N GLY A 96 2.65 14.02 24.44
CA GLY A 96 1.22 14.04 24.09
C GLY A 96 0.80 12.93 23.12
N PRO A 97 -0.45 13.02 22.59
CA PRO A 97 -0.92 12.11 21.55
C PRO A 97 0.00 12.11 20.33
N LEU A 98 0.36 10.92 19.82
CA LEU A 98 1.35 10.77 18.74
C LEU A 98 0.97 11.51 17.44
N HIS A 99 -0.33 11.59 17.14
CA HIS A 99 -0.83 12.25 15.94
C HIS A 99 -0.71 13.79 15.98
N GLN A 100 -0.33 14.37 17.13
CA GLN A 100 -0.09 15.80 17.31
C GLN A 100 1.41 16.13 17.42
N CYS A 101 2.27 15.11 17.45
CA CYS A 101 3.71 15.33 17.51
C CYS A 101 4.22 16.03 16.25
N ASP A 102 5.10 17.02 16.46
CA ASP A 102 5.91 17.66 15.43
C ASP A 102 7.39 17.57 15.85
N ILE A 103 8.24 17.10 14.94
CA ILE A 103 9.69 16.96 15.17
C ILE A 103 10.48 18.16 14.64
N TYR A 104 9.81 19.20 14.14
CA TYR A 104 10.43 20.44 13.68
C TYR A 104 11.39 21.00 14.75
N GLN A 105 12.59 21.40 14.32
CA GLN A 105 13.69 21.89 15.16
C GLN A 105 14.28 20.90 16.18
N SER A 106 13.86 19.62 16.20
CA SER A 106 14.50 18.61 17.05
C SER A 106 15.81 18.09 16.45
N LYS A 107 16.94 18.62 16.95
CA LYS A 107 18.29 18.14 16.58
C LYS A 107 18.51 16.68 16.98
N GLN A 108 17.91 16.22 18.08
CA GLN A 108 18.05 14.84 18.56
C GLN A 108 17.31 13.87 17.63
N ALA A 109 16.08 14.17 17.25
CA ALA A 109 15.35 13.37 16.25
C ALA A 109 16.08 13.36 14.90
N GLY A 110 16.59 14.52 14.45
CA GLY A 110 17.39 14.61 13.23
C GLY A 110 18.67 13.78 13.27
N ALA A 111 19.35 13.72 14.43
CA ALA A 111 20.54 12.89 14.61
C ALA A 111 20.23 11.38 14.58
N LYS A 112 19.03 10.98 15.03
CA LYS A 112 18.57 9.58 15.00
C LYS A 112 18.09 9.12 13.63
N LEU A 113 17.61 10.03 12.78
CA LEU A 113 17.14 9.73 11.44
C LEU A 113 18.28 9.59 10.40
N ARG A 114 19.38 10.30 10.60
CA ARG A 114 20.56 10.31 9.71
C ARG A 114 21.35 9.01 9.80
#